data_AF-A0A8T5T3P4-F1
#
_entry.id   AF-A0A8T5T3P4-F1
#
_cell.length_a   1.000
_cell.length_b   1.000
_cell.length_c   1.000
_cell.angle_alpha   90.00
_cell.angle_beta   90.00
_cell.angle_gamma   90.00
#
_symmetry.space_group_name_H-M   'P 1'
#
loop_
_entity.id
_entity.type
_entity.pdbx_description
1 polymer ?
#
loop_
_entity_poly.entity_id
_entity_poly.type
_entity_poly.pdbx_seq_one_letter_code
_entity_poly.pdbx_strand_id
1 'polypeptide(L)'
;MGKRRKNATSRENKRQTQEIQTKELVGEKKRREKQQYAKVVIGYARVNANKQRKELERQQEQMRTFASKQGWEMKKVFTDIASGMNEQRKGLHKLLNEVATTQPYAIICTYEDRLARFGTEVIKQYCHTFATKIYAIHQPEGNSREEKLVEDMIVLVSSFAGRLHRQRRGKTPPLSE
;
A
#
# COMPACT_ATOMS: atom_id res chain seq x y z
N MET A 1 -16.83 35.89 62.36
CA MET A 1 -15.80 35.07 61.68
C MET A 1 -16.46 34.32 60.52
N GLY A 2 -16.00 34.41 59.26
CA GLY A 2 -16.54 33.52 58.21
C GLY A 2 -16.37 33.89 56.72
N LYS A 3 -16.05 35.14 56.36
CA LYS A 3 -16.05 35.55 54.93
C LYS A 3 -14.74 35.31 54.15
N ARG A 4 -13.64 34.89 54.80
CA ARG A 4 -12.33 34.75 54.13
C ARG A 4 -12.09 33.41 53.41
N ARG A 5 -12.85 32.35 53.68
CA ARG A 5 -12.60 31.00 53.10
C ARG A 5 -13.23 30.79 51.71
N LYS A 6 -14.35 31.44 51.37
CA LYS A 6 -15.06 31.20 50.08
C LYS A 6 -14.34 31.75 48.84
N ASN A 7 -13.44 32.73 49.00
CA ASN A 7 -12.76 33.38 47.88
C ASN A 7 -11.55 32.61 47.34
N ALA A 8 -10.92 31.75 48.16
CA ALA A 8 -9.78 30.94 47.74
C ALA A 8 -10.23 29.81 46.79
N THR A 9 -11.29 29.09 47.17
CA THR A 9 -11.85 27.95 46.44
C THR A 9 -12.38 28.34 45.05
N SER A 10 -12.96 29.55 44.92
CA SER A 10 -13.45 30.07 43.64
C SER A 10 -12.31 30.40 42.65
N ARG A 11 -11.18 30.91 43.17
CA ARG A 11 -9.99 31.22 42.35
C ARG A 11 -9.28 29.96 41.89
N GLU A 12 -9.24 28.95 42.75
CA GLU A 12 -8.64 27.66 42.47
C GLU A 12 -9.43 26.87 41.41
N ASN A 13 -10.77 26.87 41.52
CA ASN A 13 -11.64 26.28 40.49
C ASN A 13 -11.51 27.02 39.15
N LYS A 14 -11.45 28.36 39.12
CA LYS A 14 -11.23 29.13 37.88
C LYS A 14 -9.88 28.83 37.23
N ARG A 15 -8.82 28.65 38.01
CA ARG A 15 -7.48 28.28 37.51
C ARG A 15 -7.49 26.87 36.92
N GLN A 16 -8.13 25.91 37.58
CA GLN A 16 -8.28 24.55 37.06
C GLN A 16 -9.10 24.51 35.76
N THR A 17 -10.21 25.24 35.68
CA THR A 17 -11.01 25.31 34.44
C THR A 17 -10.24 25.92 33.27
N GLN A 18 -9.46 26.97 33.53
CA GLN A 18 -8.59 27.58 32.51
C GLN A 18 -7.48 26.64 32.05
N GLU A 19 -6.83 25.90 32.96
CA GLU A 19 -5.82 24.90 32.59
C GLU A 19 -6.39 23.76 31.73
N ILE A 20 -7.59 23.28 32.04
CA ILE A 20 -8.26 22.23 31.27
C ILE A 20 -8.59 22.72 29.86
N GLN A 21 -9.22 23.89 29.72
CA GLN A 21 -9.50 24.49 28.42
C GLN A 21 -8.22 24.74 27.61
N THR A 22 -7.15 25.18 28.26
CA THR A 22 -5.87 25.43 27.58
C THR A 22 -5.23 24.12 27.10
N LYS A 23 -5.28 23.05 27.90
CA LYS A 23 -4.79 21.71 27.51
C LYS A 23 -5.59 21.09 26.36
N GLU A 24 -6.91 21.27 26.36
CA GLU A 24 -7.79 20.81 25.28
C GLU A 24 -7.49 21.54 23.96
N LEU A 25 -7.41 22.88 23.99
CA LEU A 25 -7.07 23.70 22.82
C LEU A 25 -5.69 23.37 22.24
N VAL A 26 -4.69 23.13 23.10
CA VAL A 26 -3.34 22.70 22.67
C VAL A 26 -3.38 21.29 22.06
N GLY A 27 -4.19 20.39 22.61
CA GLY A 27 -4.40 19.04 22.06
C GLY A 27 -5.05 19.05 20.67
N GLU A 28 -6.06 19.89 20.48
CA GLU A 28 -6.73 20.09 19.19
C GLU A 28 -5.81 20.72 18.15
N LYS A 29 -5.00 21.72 18.55
CA LYS A 29 -4.04 22.36 17.65
C LYS A 29 -2.95 21.40 17.18
N LYS A 30 -2.40 20.58 18.09
CA LYS A 30 -1.44 19.51 17.75
C LYS A 30 -2.03 18.42 16.86
N ARG A 31 -3.31 18.06 17.05
CA ARG A 31 -4.03 17.12 16.17
C ARG A 31 -4.22 17.69 14.77
N ARG A 32 -4.62 18.96 14.67
CA ARG A 32 -4.76 19.68 13.38
C ARG A 32 -3.43 19.83 12.65
N GLU A 33 -2.35 20.19 13.36
CA GLU A 33 -0.99 20.27 12.78
C GLU A 33 -0.48 18.89 12.31
N LYS A 34 -0.71 17.81 13.08
CA LYS A 34 -0.39 16.45 12.61
C LYS A 34 -1.21 16.03 11.38
N GLN A 35 -2.48 16.41 11.30
CA GLN A 35 -3.35 16.13 10.17
C GLN A 35 -2.96 16.95 8.92
N GLN A 36 -2.41 18.16 9.10
CA GLN A 36 -1.96 19.02 8.01
C GLN A 36 -0.75 18.48 7.22
N TYR A 37 -0.03 17.50 7.78
CA TYR A 37 1.14 16.86 7.13
C TYR A 37 1.03 15.33 7.08
N ALA A 38 -0.19 14.80 6.96
CA ALA A 38 -0.38 13.36 6.81
C ALA A 38 0.44 12.86 5.61
N LYS A 39 1.30 11.86 5.83
CA LYS A 39 2.09 11.26 4.77
C LYS A 39 1.15 10.62 3.76
N VAL A 40 1.20 11.09 2.52
CA VAL A 40 0.40 10.55 1.42
C VAL A 40 1.04 9.26 0.93
N VAL A 41 0.27 8.17 0.87
CA VAL A 41 0.71 6.87 0.41
C VAL A 41 -0.23 6.33 -0.67
N ILE A 42 0.29 5.45 -1.51
CA ILE A 42 -0.47 4.72 -2.51
C ILE A 42 -0.29 3.22 -2.29
N GLY A 43 -1.24 2.41 -2.76
CA GLY A 43 -1.22 0.97 -2.61
C GLY A 43 -1.12 0.24 -3.96
N TYR A 44 -0.63 -1.00 -3.92
CA TYR A 44 -0.66 -1.89 -5.07
C TYR A 44 -1.05 -3.31 -4.66
N ALA A 45 -2.11 -3.85 -5.28
CA ALA A 45 -2.58 -5.22 -5.06
C ALA A 45 -2.57 -6.03 -6.36
N ARG A 46 -2.30 -7.33 -6.26
CA ARG A 46 -2.27 -8.21 -7.42
C ARG A 46 -2.73 -9.62 -7.08
N VAL A 47 -3.47 -10.21 -8.02
CA VAL A 47 -3.80 -11.64 -8.04
C VAL A 47 -3.54 -12.23 -9.43
N ASN A 48 -3.44 -13.55 -9.55
CA ASN A 48 -3.06 -14.20 -10.80
C ASN A 48 -4.27 -14.41 -11.74
N ALA A 49 -5.47 -14.56 -11.19
CA ALA A 49 -6.67 -14.90 -11.96
C ALA A 49 -7.94 -14.25 -11.41
N ASN A 50 -8.95 -14.07 -12.28
CA ASN A 50 -10.23 -13.43 -11.94
C ASN A 50 -10.96 -14.12 -10.77
N LYS A 51 -10.83 -15.44 -10.62
CA LYS A 51 -11.39 -16.20 -9.49
C LYS A 51 -10.90 -15.72 -8.11
N GLN A 52 -9.80 -14.99 -8.05
CA GLN A 52 -9.19 -14.45 -6.83
C GLN A 52 -9.61 -12.99 -6.55
N ARG A 53 -10.67 -12.48 -7.16
CA ARG A 53 -11.11 -11.08 -6.98
C ARG A 53 -11.41 -10.72 -5.52
N LYS A 54 -12.02 -11.63 -4.75
CA LYS A 54 -12.24 -11.44 -3.31
C LYS A 54 -10.94 -11.25 -2.54
N GLU A 55 -9.90 -11.98 -2.91
CA GLU A 55 -8.57 -11.82 -2.30
C GLU A 55 -7.95 -10.47 -2.68
N LEU A 56 -8.14 -10.00 -3.93
CA LEU A 56 -7.71 -8.66 -4.34
C LEU A 56 -8.41 -7.55 -3.54
N GLU A 57 -9.70 -7.69 -3.24
CA GLU A 57 -10.45 -6.77 -2.36
C GLU A 57 -9.92 -6.80 -0.93
N ARG A 58 -9.64 -8.00 -0.40
CA ARG A 58 -9.03 -8.17 0.93
C ARG A 58 -7.67 -7.49 1.04
N GLN A 59 -6.80 -7.63 0.02
CA GLN A 59 -5.51 -6.94 -0.02
C GLN A 59 -5.67 -5.42 0.01
N GLN A 60 -6.63 -4.87 -0.74
CA GLN A 60 -6.90 -3.43 -0.75
C GLN A 60 -7.31 -2.92 0.65
N GLU A 61 -8.20 -3.65 1.32
CA GLU A 61 -8.65 -3.30 2.66
C GLU A 61 -7.52 -3.38 3.69
N GLN A 62 -6.69 -4.43 3.63
CA GLN A 62 -5.51 -4.55 4.49
C GLN A 62 -4.58 -3.32 4.36
N MET A 63 -4.35 -2.84 3.14
CA MET A 63 -3.52 -1.66 2.90
C MET A 63 -4.14 -0.37 3.45
N ARG A 64 -5.45 -0.19 3.30
CA ARG A 64 -6.18 0.97 3.86
C ARG A 64 -6.13 0.96 5.39
N THR A 65 -6.42 -0.20 5.99
CA THR A 65 -6.33 -0.41 7.44
C THR A 65 -4.91 -0.16 7.94
N PHE A 66 -3.88 -0.66 7.25
CA PHE A 66 -2.49 -0.43 7.60
C PHE A 66 -2.13 1.06 7.57
N ALA A 67 -2.44 1.76 6.47
CA ALA A 67 -2.17 3.20 6.35
C ALA A 67 -2.88 4.02 7.44
N SER A 68 -4.15 3.71 7.71
CA SER A 68 -4.94 4.36 8.77
C SER A 68 -4.29 4.19 10.14
N LYS A 69 -3.83 2.98 10.49
CA LYS A 69 -3.10 2.71 11.73
C LYS A 69 -1.79 3.49 11.86
N GLN A 70 -1.12 3.77 10.74
CA GLN A 70 0.11 4.58 10.71
C GLN A 70 -0.17 6.10 10.70
N GLY A 71 -1.44 6.52 10.61
CA GLY A 71 -1.81 7.92 10.42
C GLY A 71 -1.40 8.45 9.04
N TRP A 72 -1.34 7.58 8.02
CA TRP A 72 -1.03 7.95 6.64
C TRP A 72 -2.32 8.06 5.82
N GLU A 73 -2.31 8.95 4.83
CA GLU A 73 -3.43 9.13 3.91
C GLU A 73 -3.27 8.20 2.71
N MET A 74 -4.14 7.20 2.60
CA MET A 74 -4.18 6.32 1.43
C MET A 74 -4.90 6.99 0.26
N LYS A 75 -4.14 7.62 -0.63
CA LYS A 75 -4.69 8.35 -1.79
C LYS A 75 -5.36 7.43 -2.80
N LYS A 76 -4.70 6.32 -3.16
CA LYS A 76 -5.18 5.42 -4.21
C LYS A 76 -4.56 4.03 -4.08
N VAL A 77 -5.32 3.01 -4.48
CA VAL A 77 -4.80 1.65 -4.64
C VAL A 77 -4.92 1.24 -6.10
N PHE A 78 -3.80 0.85 -6.70
CA PHE A 78 -3.72 0.31 -8.06
C PHE A 78 -3.80 -1.21 -8.01
N THR A 79 -4.40 -1.82 -9.03
CA THR A 79 -4.66 -3.26 -9.04
C THR A 79 -4.41 -3.90 -10.39
N ASP A 80 -4.00 -5.17 -10.38
CA ASP A 80 -3.90 -6.01 -11.57
C ASP A 80 -4.38 -7.45 -11.29
N ILE A 81 -5.03 -8.04 -12.28
CA ILE A 81 -5.32 -9.48 -12.34
C ILE A 81 -4.43 -10.07 -13.43
N ALA A 82 -3.21 -10.42 -13.05
CA ALA A 82 -2.17 -10.91 -13.95
C ALA A 82 -1.03 -11.59 -13.17
N SER A 83 -0.27 -12.43 -13.87
CA SER A 83 0.98 -12.98 -13.35
C SER A 83 1.97 -11.87 -12.97
N GLY A 84 2.74 -12.09 -11.90
CA GLY A 84 3.83 -11.20 -11.47
C GLY A 84 4.99 -11.10 -12.47
N MET A 85 5.03 -11.97 -13.48
CA MET A 85 5.97 -11.89 -14.60
C MET A 85 5.46 -11.06 -15.79
N ASN A 86 4.20 -10.64 -15.79
CA ASN A 86 3.68 -9.83 -16.89
C ASN A 86 4.16 -8.38 -16.72
N GLU A 87 5.13 -7.95 -17.52
CA GLU A 87 5.65 -6.57 -17.47
C GLU A 87 4.65 -5.54 -18.03
N GLN A 88 3.60 -5.96 -18.75
CA GLN A 88 2.59 -5.09 -19.37
C GLN A 88 1.37 -4.85 -18.47
N ARG A 89 1.54 -5.00 -17.16
CA ARG A 89 0.49 -4.79 -16.13
C ARG A 89 0.10 -3.31 -16.04
N LYS A 90 -1.11 -3.00 -16.48
CA LYS A 90 -1.61 -1.62 -16.59
C LYS A 90 -1.69 -0.92 -15.23
N GLY A 91 -2.05 -1.64 -14.17
CA GLY A 91 -2.09 -1.09 -12.81
C GLY A 91 -0.69 -0.72 -12.31
N LEU A 92 0.30 -1.60 -12.51
CA LEU A 92 1.70 -1.32 -12.17
C LEU A 92 2.26 -0.12 -12.95
N HIS A 93 2.03 -0.03 -14.26
CA HIS A 93 2.46 1.14 -15.05
C HIS A 93 1.86 2.44 -14.53
N LYS A 94 0.57 2.45 -14.21
CA LYS A 94 -0.10 3.62 -13.62
C LYS A 94 0.47 3.96 -12.24
N LEU A 95 0.82 2.96 -11.42
CA LEU A 95 1.47 3.16 -10.13
C LEU A 95 2.83 3.86 -10.30
N LEU A 96 3.69 3.37 -11.19
CA LEU A 96 5.03 3.95 -11.42
C LEU A 96 4.96 5.37 -11.99
N ASN A 97 3.96 5.65 -12.83
CA ASN A 97 3.68 7.00 -13.31
C ASN A 97 3.20 7.92 -12.17
N GLU A 98 2.33 7.44 -11.28
CA GLU A 98 1.89 8.19 -10.10
C GLU A 98 3.07 8.52 -9.16
N VAL A 99 4.03 7.60 -9.03
CA VAL A 99 5.27 7.84 -8.26
C VAL A 99 6.06 9.00 -8.87
N ALA A 100 6.29 8.98 -10.18
CA ALA A 100 7.04 10.03 -10.85
C ALA A 100 6.36 11.41 -10.77
N THR A 101 5.03 11.45 -10.81
CA THR A 101 4.27 12.71 -10.85
C THR A 101 3.97 13.28 -9.47
N THR A 102 3.70 12.42 -8.49
CA THR A 102 3.19 12.86 -7.18
C THR A 102 4.14 12.59 -6.02
N GLN A 103 5.20 11.81 -6.25
CA GLN A 103 6.25 11.51 -5.28
C GLN A 103 5.68 11.16 -3.90
N PRO A 104 4.80 10.14 -3.82
CA PRO A 104 4.17 9.78 -2.56
C PRO A 104 5.23 9.34 -1.57
N TYR A 105 4.93 9.48 -0.28
CA TYR A 105 5.82 9.02 0.79
C TYR A 105 6.18 7.54 0.64
N ALA A 106 5.18 6.72 0.28
CA ALA A 106 5.41 5.30 0.05
C ALA A 106 4.35 4.60 -0.82
N ILE A 107 4.77 3.46 -1.37
CA ILE A 107 3.90 2.39 -1.88
C ILE A 107 3.71 1.35 -0.77
N ILE A 108 2.46 0.93 -0.56
CA ILE A 108 2.11 -0.19 0.32
C ILE A 108 1.71 -1.39 -0.55
N CYS A 109 2.14 -2.59 -0.15
CA CYS A 109 1.71 -3.87 -0.72
C CYS A 109 1.56 -4.91 0.40
N THR A 110 0.83 -5.99 0.17
CA THR A 110 0.70 -7.05 1.18
C THR A 110 1.98 -7.86 1.32
N TYR A 111 2.62 -8.20 0.21
CA TYR A 111 3.92 -8.87 0.11
C TYR A 111 4.74 -8.22 -1.02
N GLU A 112 6.06 -8.24 -0.92
CA GLU A 112 6.93 -7.62 -1.95
C GLU A 112 6.76 -8.26 -3.35
N ASP A 113 6.51 -9.57 -3.41
CA ASP A 113 6.29 -10.33 -4.65
C ASP A 113 5.00 -9.95 -5.41
N ARG A 114 4.16 -9.11 -4.79
CA ARG A 114 2.99 -8.55 -5.47
C ARG A 114 3.44 -7.61 -6.57
N LEU A 115 4.50 -6.82 -6.34
CA LEU A 115 5.04 -5.84 -7.29
C LEU A 115 5.57 -6.53 -8.54
N ALA A 116 6.40 -7.54 -8.40
CA ALA A 116 6.88 -8.36 -9.51
C ALA A 116 7.42 -9.70 -9.01
N ARG A 117 7.50 -10.68 -9.92
CA ARG A 117 8.19 -11.95 -9.63
C ARG A 117 9.71 -11.76 -9.70
N PHE A 118 10.16 -11.09 -10.75
CA PHE A 118 11.55 -10.65 -10.94
C PHE A 118 11.59 -9.13 -11.13
N GLY A 119 12.72 -8.49 -10.81
CA GLY A 119 12.87 -7.04 -11.00
C GLY A 119 12.29 -6.18 -9.87
N THR A 120 11.89 -6.77 -8.73
CA THR A 120 11.44 -6.00 -7.56
C THR A 120 12.51 -5.02 -7.08
N GLU A 121 13.79 -5.40 -7.15
CA GLU A 121 14.89 -4.50 -6.78
C GLU A 121 15.03 -3.31 -7.74
N VAL A 122 14.81 -3.53 -9.04
CA VAL A 122 14.77 -2.45 -10.04
C VAL A 122 13.62 -1.49 -9.75
N ILE A 123 12.44 -2.01 -9.39
CA ILE A 123 11.29 -1.19 -8.97
C ILE A 123 11.62 -0.40 -7.70
N LYS A 124 12.27 -1.01 -6.71
CA LYS A 124 12.72 -0.34 -5.48
C LYS A 124 13.68 0.81 -5.78
N GLN A 125 14.68 0.58 -6.62
CA GLN A 125 15.63 1.61 -7.05
C GLN A 125 14.94 2.75 -7.78
N TYR A 126 14.03 2.44 -8.71
CA TYR A 126 13.21 3.46 -9.39
C TYR A 126 12.39 4.28 -8.39
N CYS A 127 11.73 3.66 -7.41
CA CYS A 127 10.97 4.42 -6.41
C CYS A 127 11.88 5.29 -5.53
N HIS A 128 13.09 4.80 -5.23
CA HIS A 128 14.08 5.51 -4.43
C HIS A 128 14.54 6.82 -5.08
N THR A 129 14.64 6.90 -6.41
CA THR A 129 14.99 8.15 -7.11
C THR A 129 13.95 9.26 -6.91
N PHE A 130 12.73 8.90 -6.53
CA PHE A 130 11.63 9.81 -6.20
C PHE A 130 11.37 9.92 -4.69
N ALA A 131 12.32 9.47 -3.86
CA ALA A 131 12.18 9.40 -2.40
C ALA A 131 10.96 8.60 -1.89
N THR A 132 10.38 7.75 -2.74
CA THR A 132 9.24 6.89 -2.41
C THR A 132 9.73 5.55 -1.86
N LYS A 133 9.28 5.18 -0.66
CA LYS A 133 9.59 3.89 -0.04
C LYS A 133 8.61 2.80 -0.45
N ILE A 134 9.00 1.54 -0.32
CA ILE A 134 8.10 0.39 -0.48
C ILE A 134 7.92 -0.28 0.88
N TYR A 135 6.67 -0.45 1.33
CA TYR A 135 6.31 -1.17 2.54
C TYR A 135 5.50 -2.42 2.19
N ALA A 136 6.00 -3.59 2.60
CA ALA A 136 5.24 -4.83 2.62
C ALA A 136 4.62 -5.02 4.01
N ILE A 137 3.32 -5.29 4.06
CA ILE A 137 2.59 -5.51 5.33
C ILE A 137 3.05 -6.82 5.99
N HIS A 138 3.24 -7.85 5.17
CA HIS A 138 3.66 -9.17 5.62
C HIS A 138 5.08 -9.43 5.14
N GLN A 139 5.88 -9.98 6.03
CA GLN A 139 7.07 -10.69 5.62
C GLN A 139 6.68 -12.10 5.20
N PRO A 140 7.40 -12.72 4.26
CA PRO A 140 7.14 -14.09 3.94
C PRO A 140 7.34 -15.01 5.14
N GLU A 141 6.27 -15.67 5.57
CA GLU A 141 6.30 -16.72 6.60
C GLU A 141 6.29 -18.10 5.93
N GLY A 142 7.06 -19.04 6.46
CA GLY A 142 6.74 -20.47 6.41
C GLY A 142 7.00 -21.28 5.12
N ASN A 143 7.07 -20.69 3.93
CA ASN A 143 7.45 -21.47 2.75
C ASN A 143 8.96 -21.57 2.64
N SER A 144 9.47 -22.80 2.50
CA SER A 144 10.89 -23.02 2.24
C SER A 144 11.27 -22.24 0.97
N ARG A 145 12.49 -21.70 0.95
CA ARG A 145 12.99 -20.91 -0.19
C ARG A 145 12.80 -21.69 -1.50
N GLU A 146 12.89 -23.00 -1.41
CA GLU A 146 12.72 -24.00 -2.45
C GLU A 146 11.29 -24.00 -3.04
N GLU A 147 10.24 -23.95 -2.22
CA GLU A 147 8.86 -23.93 -2.71
C GLU A 147 8.56 -22.71 -3.57
N LYS A 148 9.06 -21.54 -3.17
CA LYS A 148 8.93 -20.32 -3.97
C LYS A 148 9.69 -20.41 -5.28
N LEU A 149 10.91 -20.97 -5.25
CA LEU A 149 11.69 -21.16 -6.48
C LEU A 149 10.99 -22.12 -7.45
N VAL A 150 10.37 -23.19 -6.95
CA VAL A 150 9.57 -24.11 -7.76
C VAL A 150 8.35 -23.40 -8.36
N GLU A 151 7.64 -22.58 -7.57
CA GLU A 151 6.50 -21.81 -8.05
C GLU A 151 6.91 -20.77 -9.11
N ASP A 152 8.04 -20.10 -8.92
CA ASP A 152 8.64 -19.17 -9.89
C ASP A 152 8.96 -19.90 -11.20
N MET A 153 9.56 -21.09 -11.10
CA MET A 153 9.94 -21.92 -12.25
C MET A 153 8.71 -22.41 -13.01
N ILE A 154 7.67 -22.91 -12.33
CA ILE A 154 6.42 -23.34 -12.96
C ILE A 154 5.79 -22.17 -13.72
N VAL A 155 5.76 -20.98 -13.12
CA VAL A 155 5.20 -19.78 -13.74
C VAL A 155 6.02 -19.38 -14.97
N LEU A 156 7.36 -19.43 -14.89
CA LEU A 156 8.28 -19.18 -16.01
C LEU A 156 8.03 -20.15 -17.18
N VAL A 157 8.09 -21.45 -16.91
CA VAL A 157 7.87 -22.51 -17.91
C VAL A 157 6.48 -22.38 -18.54
N SER A 158 5.45 -22.15 -17.74
CA SER A 158 4.07 -21.96 -18.24
C SER A 158 3.95 -20.76 -19.17
N SER A 159 4.65 -19.66 -18.88
CA SER A 159 4.70 -18.48 -19.75
C SER A 159 5.38 -18.80 -21.08
N PHE A 160 6.54 -19.47 -21.05
CA PHE A 160 7.23 -19.89 -22.27
C PHE A 160 6.40 -20.87 -23.10
N ALA A 161 5.79 -21.88 -22.48
CA ALA A 161 4.90 -22.82 -23.14
C ALA A 161 3.71 -22.10 -23.81
N GLY A 162 3.07 -21.16 -23.10
CA GLY A 162 1.98 -20.36 -23.66
C GLY A 162 2.41 -19.51 -24.86
N ARG A 163 3.62 -18.93 -24.83
CA ARG A 163 4.20 -18.17 -25.98
C ARG A 163 4.46 -19.09 -27.17
N LEU A 164 5.05 -20.27 -26.94
CA LEU A 164 5.31 -21.28 -27.97
C LEU A 164 4.00 -21.77 -28.62
N HIS A 165 2.97 -22.07 -27.82
CA HIS A 165 1.67 -22.47 -28.35
C HIS A 165 1.01 -21.36 -29.19
N ARG A 166 1.11 -20.09 -28.77
CA ARG A 166 0.58 -18.96 -29.55
C ARG A 166 1.29 -18.78 -30.88
N GLN A 167 2.62 -18.94 -30.91
CA GLN A 167 3.40 -18.91 -32.15
C GLN A 167 3.01 -20.03 -33.11
N ARG A 168 2.67 -21.22 -32.60
CA ARG A 168 2.18 -22.34 -33.44
C ARG A 168 0.79 -22.08 -34.01
N ARG A 169 -0.13 -21.50 -33.22
CA ARG A 169 -1.48 -21.15 -33.68
C ARG A 169 -1.50 -20.02 -34.71
N GLY A 170 -0.55 -19.07 -34.64
CA GLY A 170 -0.41 -18.02 -35.66
C GLY A 170 0.14 -18.51 -37.00
N LYS A 171 0.49 -19.80 -37.13
CA LYS A 171 0.97 -20.41 -38.37
C LYS A 171 -0.05 -21.35 -39.04
N THR A 172 -1.20 -21.60 -38.41
CA THR A 172 -2.27 -22.38 -39.04
C THR A 172 -3.20 -21.40 -39.77
N PRO A 173 -3.32 -21.46 -41.10
CA PRO A 173 -4.35 -20.68 -41.80
C PRO A 173 -5.73 -21.12 -41.27
N PRO A 174 -6.75 -20.24 -41.26
CA PRO A 174 -8.11 -20.70 -41.06
C PRO A 174 -8.42 -21.75 -42.14
N LEU A 175 -8.93 -22.91 -41.72
CA LEU A 175 -9.51 -23.88 -42.64
C LEU A 175 -10.67 -23.18 -43.34
N SER A 176 -10.53 -22.99 -44.65
CA SER A 176 -11.58 -22.49 -45.52
C SER A 176 -12.55 -23.63 -45.83
N GLU A 177 -13.73 -23.60 -45.20
CA GLU A 177 -14.96 -24.22 -45.70
C GLU A 177 -16.15 -23.31 -45.37
#